data_AF-G5S9D7-F1
#
_entry.id   AF-G5S9D7-F1
#
_cell.length_a   1.000
_cell.length_b   1.000
_cell.length_c   1.000
_cell.angle_alpha   90.00
_cell.angle_beta   90.00
_cell.angle_gamma   90.00
#
_symmetry.space_group_name_H-M   'P 1'
#
loop_
_entity.id
_entity.type
_entity.pdbx_description
1 polymer ?
#
loop_
_entity_poly.entity_id
_entity_poly.type
_entity_poly.pdbx_seq_one_letter_code
_entity_poly.pdbx_strand_id
1 'polypeptide(L)' 'MKLNGNITILKQISSGENDSVYKNKDFSIFIKQTPVAEQNDDEGSDIKATIVVKTKSDEKTLNMTGYCGV' A
#
# COMPACT_ATOMS: atom_id res chain seq x y z
N MET A 1 3.50 6.93 10.07
CA MET A 1 4.60 5.93 10.17
C MET A 1 5.75 6.49 10.99
N LYS A 2 6.57 5.66 11.65
CA LYS A 2 7.78 6.14 12.35
C LYS A 2 8.99 5.93 11.44
N LEU A 3 9.61 7.01 10.99
CA LEU A 3 10.82 7.01 10.14
C LEU A 3 11.97 7.60 10.96
N ASN A 4 13.07 6.86 11.10
CA ASN A 4 14.27 7.30 11.83
C ASN A 4 13.96 7.87 13.23
N GLY A 5 13.03 7.24 13.96
CA GLY A 5 12.65 7.72 15.29
C GLY A 5 11.55 8.79 15.32
N ASN A 6 11.22 9.43 14.19
CA ASN A 6 10.24 10.51 14.11
C ASN A 6 8.90 10.03 13.57
N ILE A 7 7.81 10.54 14.15
CA ILE A 7 6.46 10.30 13.62
C ILE A 7 6.29 11.15 12.36
N THR A 8 6.11 10.48 11.23
CA THR A 8 5.78 11.09 9.95
C THR A 8 4.30 10.90 9.66
N ILE A 9 3.61 12.02 9.50
CA ILE A 9 2.20 12.08 9.10
C ILE A 9 2.16 12.14 7.57
N LEU A 10 1.33 11.28 6.98
CA LEU A 10 1.04 11.26 5.56
C LEU A 10 -0.46 11.51 5.38
N LYS A 11 -0.81 12.37 4.42
CA LYS A 11 -2.21 12.60 4.07
C LYS A 11 -2.60 11.65 2.96
N GLN A 12 -3.75 11.00 3.09
CA GLN A 12 -4.36 10.27 1.98
C GLN A 12 -4.77 11.28 0.91
N ILE A 13 -4.31 11.05 -0.31
CA ILE A 13 -4.59 11.90 -1.48
C ILE A 13 -5.70 11.26 -2.33
N SER A 14 -5.67 9.94 -2.45
CA SER A 14 -6.70 9.16 -3.12
C SER A 14 -6.81 7.77 -2.51
N SER A 15 -8.01 7.20 -2.63
CA SER A 15 -8.30 5.80 -2.34
C SER A 15 -9.32 5.32 -3.35
N GLY A 16 -8.95 4.33 -4.14
CA GLY A 16 -9.87 3.46 -4.86
C GLY A 16 -10.08 2.15 -4.11
N GLU A 17 -10.80 1.24 -4.74
CA GLU A 17 -11.06 -0.11 -4.25
C GLU A 17 -9.75 -0.91 -4.08
N ASN A 18 -8.83 -0.76 -5.03
CA ASN A 18 -7.61 -1.56 -5.10
C ASN A 18 -6.33 -0.72 -5.03
N ASP A 19 -6.43 0.60 -4.91
CA ASP A 19 -5.28 1.47 -4.89
C ASP A 19 -5.44 2.60 -3.88
N SER A 20 -4.34 3.04 -3.30
CA SER A 20 -4.35 4.21 -2.42
C SER A 20 -3.03 4.95 -2.48
N VAL A 21 -3.12 6.26 -2.32
CA VAL A 21 -1.98 7.16 -2.40
C VAL A 21 -1.93 8.02 -1.14
N TYR A 22 -0.79 8.00 -0.48
CA TYR A 22 -0.50 8.81 0.70
C TYR A 22 0.72 9.68 0.43
N LYS A 23 0.67 10.96 0.79
CA LYS A 23 1.77 11.89 0.49
C LYS A 23 1.95 12.96 1.56
N ASN A 24 3.19 13.43 1.68
CA ASN A 24 3.53 14.71 2.29
C ASN A 24 4.58 15.42 1.40
N LYS A 25 5.25 16.46 1.92
CA LYS A 25 6.25 17.24 1.17
C LYS A 25 7.47 16.42 0.75
N ASP A 26 7.84 15.39 1.51
CA ASP A 26 9.13 14.72 1.39
C ASP A 26 9.01 13.25 0.96
N PHE A 27 7.79 12.69 1.02
CA PHE A 27 7.54 11.27 0.87
C PHE A 27 6.17 10.98 0.26
N SER A 28 6.08 9.89 -0.50
CA SER A 28 4.83 9.33 -0.98
C SER A 28 4.82 7.82 -0.91
N ILE A 29 3.67 7.25 -0.55
CA ILE A 29 3.38 5.82 -0.61
C ILE A 29 2.28 5.62 -1.63
N PHE A 30 2.51 4.71 -2.56
CA PHE A 30 1.50 4.18 -3.46
C PHE A 30 1.29 2.72 -3.10
N ILE A 31 0.04 2.32 -2.92
CA ILE A 31 -0.34 0.95 -2.64
C ILE A 31 -1.23 0.52 -3.79
N LYS A 32 -0.94 -0.62 -4.38
CA LYS A 32 -1.80 -1.28 -5.34
C LYS A 32 -2.02 -2.72 -4.90
N GLN A 33 -3.26 -3.13 -4.85
CA GLN A 33 -3.71 -4.47 -4.52
C GLN A 33 -4.24 -5.14 -5.78
N THR A 34 -4.07 -6.45 -5.88
CA THR A 34 -4.57 -7.24 -7.00
C THR A 34 -4.92 -8.62 -6.48
N PRO A 35 -6.15 -9.12 -6.72
CA PRO A 35 -6.50 -10.50 -6.40
C PRO A 35 -5.55 -11.48 -7.09
N VAL A 36 -5.13 -12.53 -6.38
CA VAL A 36 -4.22 -13.58 -6.90
C VAL A 36 -4.98 -14.66 -7.67
N ALA A 37 -6.25 -14.87 -7.32
CA ALA A 37 -7.20 -15.78 -7.96
C ALA A 37 -8.60 -15.13 -7.98
N GLU A 38 -9.57 -15.75 -8.68
CA GLU A 38 -10.99 -15.41 -8.50
C GLU A 38 -11.38 -15.57 -7.03
N GLN A 39 -12.37 -14.81 -6.56
CA GLN A 39 -12.81 -14.81 -5.15
C GLN A 39 -13.04 -16.26 -4.69
N ASN A 40 -12.12 -16.78 -3.87
CA ASN A 40 -12.05 -18.20 -3.56
C ASN A 40 -13.12 -18.62 -2.54
N ASP A 41 -13.71 -17.67 -1.82
CA ASP A 41 -14.81 -17.92 -0.88
C ASP A 41 -15.53 -16.62 -0.52
N ASP A 42 -16.76 -16.71 -0.01
CA ASP A 42 -17.54 -15.55 0.50
C ASP A 42 -16.83 -14.85 1.69
N GLU A 43 -15.83 -15.49 2.29
CA GLU A 43 -15.09 -15.02 3.45
C GLU A 43 -13.87 -14.15 3.12
N GLY A 44 -13.33 -14.21 1.90
CA GLY A 44 -12.13 -13.43 1.56
C GLY A 44 -11.37 -13.89 0.32
N SER A 45 -10.21 -13.27 0.07
CA SER A 45 -9.39 -13.55 -1.11
C SER A 45 -7.90 -13.38 -0.85
N ASP A 46 -7.09 -14.18 -1.55
CA ASP A 46 -5.66 -13.97 -1.62
C ASP A 46 -5.36 -12.71 -2.44
N ILE A 47 -4.60 -11.79 -1.85
CA ILE A 47 -4.22 -10.50 -2.42
C ILE A 47 -2.70 -10.42 -2.59
N LYS A 48 -2.28 -9.94 -3.76
CA LYS A 48 -0.94 -9.38 -3.98
C LYS A 48 -1.02 -7.87 -3.78
N ALA A 49 -0.19 -7.35 -2.89
CA ALA A 49 -0.02 -5.92 -2.71
C ALA A 49 1.39 -5.49 -3.15
N THR A 50 1.45 -4.47 -4.00
CA THR A 50 2.67 -3.75 -4.33
C THR A 50 2.62 -2.40 -3.63
N ILE A 51 3.61 -2.15 -2.78
CA ILE A 51 3.79 -0.89 -2.07
C ILE A 51 5.03 -0.20 -2.64
N VAL A 52 4.83 0.95 -3.29
CA VAL A 52 5.92 1.81 -3.75
C VAL A 52 6.11 2.94 -2.76
N VAL A 53 7.27 2.95 -2.14
CA VAL A 53 7.72 3.98 -1.21
C VAL A 53 8.70 4.89 -1.94
N LYS A 54 8.33 6.16 -2.13
CA LYS A 54 9.15 7.13 -2.83
C LYS A 54 9.52 8.29 -1.91
N THR A 55 10.81 8.56 -1.84
CA THR A 55 11.41 9.75 -1.23
C THR A 55 11.89 10.69 -2.35
N LYS A 56 12.44 11.85 -1.99
CA LYS A 56 13.06 12.75 -2.99
C LYS A 56 14.29 12.13 -3.68
N SER A 57 14.98 11.20 -3.01
CA SER A 57 16.28 10.69 -3.46
C SER A 57 16.25 9.22 -3.90
N ASP A 58 15.23 8.48 -3.49
CA ASP A 58 15.17 7.02 -3.66
C ASP A 58 13.73 6.53 -3.78
N GLU A 59 13.57 5.39 -4.42
CA GLU A 59 12.31 4.68 -4.58
C GLU A 59 12.51 3.20 -4.26
N LYS A 60 11.64 2.65 -3.41
CA LYS A 60 11.65 1.25 -3.05
C LYS A 60 10.30 0.62 -3.30
N THR A 61 10.32 -0.54 -3.93
CA THR A 61 9.14 -1.35 -4.19
C THR A 61 9.16 -2.57 -3.29
N LEU A 62 8.06 -2.77 -2.57
CA LEU A 62 7.83 -3.92 -1.71
C LEU A 62 6.66 -4.71 -2.31
N ASN A 63 6.87 -5.99 -2.54
CA ASN A 63 5.81 -6.90 -2.98
C ASN A 63 5.46 -7.81 -1.82
N MET A 64 4.16 -7.90 -1.54
CA MET A 64 3.60 -8.68 -0.45
C MET A 64 2.45 -9.53 -0.96
N THR A 65 2.28 -10.70 -0.37
CA THR A 65 1.11 -11.57 -0.59
C THR A 65 0.48 -11.86 0.76
N GLY A 66 -0.85 -11.88 0.82
CA GLY A 66 -1.58 -12.22 2.03
C GLY A 66 -3.05 -12.45 1.75
N TYR A 67 -3.75 -12.99 2.73
CA TYR A 67 -5.19 -13.21 2.67
C TYR A 67 -5.93 -11.99 3.26
N CYS A 68 -6.94 -11.50 2.55
CA CYS A 68 -7.83 -10.44 3.02
C CYS A 68 -9.25 -11.01 3.09
N GLY A 69 -9.71 -11.30 4.30
CA GLY A 69 -11.06 -11.77 4.59
C GLY A 69 -11.75 -10.95 5.66
N VAL A 70 -13.05 -11.16 5.81
CA VAL A 70 -13.96 -10.46 6.74
C VAL A 70 -13.85 -10.99 8.17
#